data_AF-A0A4Y9T4G4-F1
#
_entry.id   AF-A0A4Y9T4G4-F1
#
_cell.length_a   1.000
_cell.length_b   1.000
_cell.length_c   1.000
_cell.angle_alpha   90.00
_cell.angle_beta   90.00
_cell.angle_gamma   90.00
#
_symmetry.space_group_name_H-M   'P 1'
#
loop_
_entity.id
_entity.type
_entity.pdbx_description
1 polymer ?
#
loop_
_entity_poly.entity_id
_entity_poly.type
_entity_poly.pdbx_seq_one_letter_code
_entity_poly.pdbx_strand_id
1 'polypeptide(L)'
;MQTLYPQIKPYARHDLAVDKTHTLYVDESGSPEGLPVVFIHGGPGAGCDAQSRCYFDPNLYRIVTFDQRGCGRSTPHASLENNTTWDLVADLERIRKHLGIEKWVLFGGSWGSTLALA
;
A
#
# COMPACT_ATOMS: atom_id res chain seq x y z
N MET A 1 -22.61 -7.06 14.23
CA MET A 1 -21.92 -6.47 13.06
C MET A 1 -20.49 -6.21 13.48
N GLN A 2 -19.50 -6.70 12.74
CA GLN A 2 -18.10 -6.40 13.04
C GLN A 2 -17.81 -4.95 12.62
N THR A 3 -17.06 -4.24 13.46
CA THR A 3 -16.60 -2.87 13.21
C THR A 3 -15.12 -2.87 12.89
N LEU A 4 -14.62 -1.79 12.29
CA LEU A 4 -13.19 -1.59 12.08
C LEU A 4 -12.44 -1.58 13.43
N TYR A 5 -11.16 -1.98 13.39
CA TYR A 5 -10.25 -1.83 14.53
C TYR A 5 -9.96 -0.34 14.81
N PRO A 6 -9.54 0.02 16.04
CA PRO A 6 -9.18 1.40 16.36
C PRO A 6 -8.09 1.96 15.43
N GLN A 7 -8.10 3.28 15.24
CA GLN A 7 -7.04 3.93 14.48
C GLN A 7 -5.68 3.71 15.16
N ILE A 8 -4.74 3.19 14.39
CA ILE A 8 -3.33 3.05 14.77
C ILE A 8 -2.49 4.09 14.03
N LYS A 9 -1.25 4.35 14.43
CA LYS A 9 -0.29 5.13 13.63
C LYS A 9 0.73 4.17 13.01
N PRO A 10 1.29 4.50 11.83
CA PRO A 10 2.41 3.72 11.31
C PRO A 10 3.61 3.84 12.25
N TYR A 11 4.32 2.72 12.42
CA TYR A 11 5.58 2.68 13.17
C TYR A 11 6.79 2.97 12.26
N ALA A 12 6.66 2.76 10.95
CA ALA A 12 7.67 3.10 9.95
C ALA A 12 7.04 3.71 8.70
N ARG A 13 7.82 4.56 8.02
CA ARG A 13 7.44 5.25 6.78
C ARG A 13 8.61 5.22 5.82
N HIS A 14 8.31 5.09 4.54
CA HIS A 14 9.31 4.96 3.49
C HIS A 14 8.92 5.80 2.29
N ASP A 15 9.91 6.50 1.74
CA ASP A 15 9.83 7.11 0.42
C ASP A 15 10.65 6.22 -0.54
N LEU A 16 9.95 5.40 -1.32
CA LEU A 16 10.56 4.39 -2.18
C LEU A 16 10.60 4.87 -3.64
N ALA A 17 11.80 5.24 -4.10
CA ALA A 17 12.03 5.50 -5.53
C ALA A 17 11.84 4.21 -6.33
N VAL A 18 10.86 4.19 -7.23
CA VAL A 18 10.52 3.01 -8.05
C VAL A 18 10.99 3.10 -9.49
N ASP A 19 11.23 4.33 -9.96
CA ASP A 19 11.95 4.64 -11.19
C ASP A 19 12.61 6.02 -11.10
N LYS A 20 12.97 6.62 -12.25
CA LYS A 20 13.61 7.94 -12.31
C LYS A 20 12.68 9.11 -11.96
N THR A 21 11.37 8.88 -12.00
CA THR A 21 10.33 9.90 -11.89
C THR A 21 9.55 9.74 -10.59
N HIS A 22 9.15 8.51 -10.25
CA HIS A 22 8.21 8.21 -9.17
C HIS A 22 8.89 7.79 -7.88
N THR A 23 8.43 8.40 -6.79
CA THR A 23 8.71 7.99 -5.42
C THR A 23 7.38 7.67 -4.74
N LEU A 24 7.23 6.42 -4.29
CA LEU A 24 6.05 5.96 -3.60
C LEU A 24 6.16 6.20 -2.10
N TYR A 25 5.09 6.70 -1.51
CA TYR A 25 4.93 6.75 -0.07
C TYR A 25 4.39 5.41 0.44
N VAL A 26 5.07 4.81 1.42
CA VAL A 26 4.73 3.51 2.01
C VAL A 26 4.78 3.62 3.54
N ASP A 27 3.76 3.08 4.22
CA ASP A 27 3.62 3.04 5.66
C ASP A 27 3.59 1.57 6.14
N GLU A 28 4.18 1.32 7.30
CA GLU A 28 4.03 0.05 8.03
C GLU A 28 3.36 0.28 9.39
N SER A 29 2.33 -0.51 9.69
CA SER A 29 1.53 -0.45 10.92
C SER A 29 1.28 -1.86 11.50
N GLY A 30 0.71 -1.94 12.69
CA GLY A 30 0.42 -3.22 13.35
C GLY A 30 1.66 -3.86 13.98
N SER A 31 1.77 -5.18 13.89
CA SER A 31 2.85 -5.96 14.48
C SER A 31 3.98 -6.17 13.46
N PRO A 32 5.23 -5.74 13.71
CA PRO A 32 6.35 -5.95 12.79
C PRO A 32 6.63 -7.43 12.46
N GLU A 33 6.33 -8.33 13.41
CA GLU A 33 6.49 -9.79 13.24
C GLU A 33 5.17 -10.48 12.83
N GLY A 34 4.13 -9.70 12.55
CA GLY A 34 2.82 -10.21 12.16
C GLY A 34 2.77 -10.73 10.72
N LEU A 35 1.66 -11.37 10.36
CA LEU A 35 1.40 -11.81 9.00
C LEU A 35 1.39 -10.60 8.04
N PRO A 36 2.24 -10.55 7.01
CA PRO A 36 2.28 -9.41 6.10
C PRO A 36 1.02 -9.31 5.24
N VAL A 37 0.43 -8.12 5.21
CA VAL A 37 -0.70 -7.78 4.33
C VAL A 37 -0.45 -6.43 3.69
N VAL A 38 -0.72 -6.32 2.39
CA VAL A 38 -0.71 -5.04 1.68
C VAL A 38 -2.13 -4.61 1.34
N PHE A 39 -2.48 -3.39 1.76
CA PHE A 39 -3.73 -2.74 1.38
C PHE A 39 -3.54 -2.02 0.04
N ILE A 40 -4.37 -2.37 -0.94
CA ILE A 40 -4.34 -1.82 -2.29
C ILE A 40 -5.57 -0.93 -2.46
N HIS A 41 -5.37 0.38 -2.42
CA HIS A 41 -6.48 1.34 -2.49
C HIS A 41 -7.17 1.36 -3.87
N GLY A 42 -8.42 1.81 -3.86
CA GLY A 42 -9.26 1.98 -5.05
C GLY A 42 -9.01 3.29 -5.81
N GLY A 43 -9.97 3.65 -6.66
CA GLY A 43 -9.91 4.82 -7.54
C GLY A 43 -9.95 4.40 -9.02
N PRO A 44 -8.82 4.33 -9.75
CA PRO A 44 -7.43 4.55 -9.28
C PRO A 44 -7.17 5.99 -8.82
N GLY A 45 -6.05 6.21 -8.11
CA GLY A 45 -5.60 7.55 -7.73
C GLY A 45 -6.21 8.13 -6.44
N ALA A 46 -6.83 7.32 -5.59
CA ALA A 46 -7.42 7.80 -4.33
C ALA A 46 -6.39 8.03 -3.21
N GLY A 47 -5.37 7.17 -3.10
CA GLY A 47 -4.45 7.12 -1.97
C GLY A 47 -5.04 6.40 -0.75
N CYS A 48 -4.19 6.15 0.25
CA CYS A 48 -4.56 5.58 1.54
C CYS A 48 -4.83 6.67 2.59
N ASP A 49 -5.69 6.34 3.56
CA ASP A 49 -6.07 7.19 4.68
C ASP A 49 -5.89 6.50 6.05
N ALA A 50 -6.43 7.10 7.11
CA ALA A 50 -6.34 6.52 8.44
C ALA A 50 -7.13 5.21 8.62
N GLN A 51 -8.21 5.01 7.85
CA GLN A 51 -9.06 3.82 7.95
C GLN A 51 -8.50 2.63 7.14
N SER A 52 -7.67 2.89 6.15
CA SER A 52 -7.04 1.87 5.29
C SER A 52 -6.30 0.78 6.08
N ARG A 53 -5.83 1.09 7.30
CA ARG A 53 -5.16 0.16 8.22
C ARG A 53 -6.05 -0.45 9.31
N CYS A 54 -7.33 -0.07 9.39
CA CYS A 54 -8.25 -0.50 10.43
C CYS A 54 -9.02 -1.80 10.10
N TYR A 55 -8.76 -2.41 8.94
CA TYR A 55 -9.39 -3.68 8.53
C TYR A 55 -8.74 -4.92 9.16
N PHE A 56 -7.56 -4.78 9.74
CA PHE A 56 -6.71 -5.88 10.18
C PHE A 56 -6.48 -5.81 11.68
N ASP A 57 -6.42 -6.96 12.36
CA ASP A 57 -6.02 -7.01 13.77
C ASP A 57 -4.57 -6.54 13.89
N PRO A 58 -4.29 -5.41 14.57
CA PRO A 58 -2.95 -4.84 14.64
C PRO A 58 -1.96 -5.70 15.44
N ASN A 59 -2.42 -6.69 16.22
CA ASN A 59 -1.55 -7.61 16.93
C ASN A 59 -1.13 -8.81 16.09
N LEU A 60 -1.89 -9.13 15.04
CA LEU A 60 -1.66 -10.30 14.19
C LEU A 60 -1.02 -9.95 12.85
N TYR A 61 -1.28 -8.76 12.31
CA TYR A 61 -0.84 -8.37 10.97
C TYR A 61 0.27 -7.33 11.00
N ARG A 62 1.24 -7.50 10.09
CA ARG A 62 2.14 -6.44 9.61
C ARG A 62 1.45 -5.77 8.43
N ILE A 63 0.90 -4.59 8.68
CA ILE A 63 0.01 -3.89 7.74
C ILE A 63 0.84 -2.92 6.90
N VAL A 64 0.90 -3.16 5.60
CA VAL A 64 1.54 -2.29 4.61
C VAL A 64 0.46 -1.50 3.88
N THR A 65 0.58 -0.18 3.90
CA THR A 65 -0.25 0.72 3.08
C THR A 65 0.67 1.55 2.20
N PHE A 66 0.28 1.82 0.95
CA PHE A 66 1.06 2.66 0.05
C PHE A 66 0.13 3.51 -0.81
N ASP A 67 0.62 4.67 -1.23
CA ASP A 67 -0.08 5.49 -2.20
C ASP A 67 0.45 5.16 -3.61
N GLN A 68 -0.41 4.78 -4.55
CA GLN A 68 -0.02 4.47 -5.93
C GLN A 68 0.56 5.71 -6.65
N ARG A 69 1.23 5.50 -7.78
CA ARG A 69 1.85 6.57 -8.57
C ARG A 69 0.89 7.72 -8.82
N GLY A 70 1.37 8.95 -8.64
CA GLY A 70 0.61 10.16 -8.95
C GLY A 70 -0.53 10.51 -7.98
N CYS A 71 -0.67 9.85 -6.83
CA CYS A 71 -1.75 10.16 -5.89
C CYS A 71 -1.31 10.15 -4.42
N GLY A 72 -2.19 10.66 -3.56
CA GLY A 72 -1.95 10.75 -2.12
C GLY A 72 -0.66 11.52 -1.84
N ARG A 73 0.25 10.88 -1.13
CA ARG A 73 1.58 11.39 -0.74
C ARG A 73 2.69 10.98 -1.71
N SER A 74 2.40 10.09 -2.67
CA SER A 74 3.36 9.69 -3.69
C SER A 74 3.60 10.82 -4.68
N THR A 75 4.84 10.94 -5.15
CA THR A 75 5.29 12.04 -5.99
C THR A 75 5.84 11.56 -7.33
N PRO A 76 5.69 12.34 -8.41
CA PRO A 76 5.00 13.63 -8.49
C PRO A 76 3.47 13.50 -8.53
N HIS A 77 2.78 14.35 -7.76
CA HIS A 77 1.31 14.33 -7.68
C HIS A 77 0.66 14.58 -9.04
N ALA A 78 -0.43 13.84 -9.33
CA ALA A 78 -1.19 13.84 -10.57
C ALA A 78 -0.39 13.47 -11.85
N SER A 79 0.80 12.89 -11.72
CA SER A 79 1.56 12.44 -12.88
C SER A 79 0.95 11.19 -13.52
N LEU A 80 0.84 11.24 -14.85
CA LEU A 80 0.38 10.14 -15.70
C LEU A 80 1.54 9.45 -16.43
N GLU A 81 2.74 10.03 -16.37
CA GLU A 81 3.95 9.43 -16.95
C GLU A 81 4.23 8.11 -16.23
N ASN A 82 4.48 7.01 -16.96
CA ASN A 82 4.75 5.68 -16.39
C ASN A 82 3.73 5.28 -15.30
N ASN A 83 2.45 5.60 -15.49
CA ASN A 83 1.39 5.30 -14.53
C ASN A 83 0.38 4.31 -15.14
N THR A 84 0.84 3.09 -15.39
CA THR A 84 0.03 2.01 -15.96
C THR A 84 -0.19 0.88 -14.96
N THR A 85 -1.17 0.01 -15.21
CA THR A 85 -1.42 -1.17 -14.37
C THR A 85 -0.15 -1.99 -14.15
N TRP A 86 0.66 -2.22 -15.19
CA TRP A 86 1.86 -3.04 -15.09
C TRP A 86 3.00 -2.35 -14.33
N ASP A 87 3.06 -1.01 -14.39
CA ASP A 87 3.98 -0.25 -13.54
C ASP A 87 3.61 -0.42 -12.06
N LEU A 88 2.32 -0.36 -11.73
CA LEU A 88 1.81 -0.56 -10.37
C LEU A 88 2.01 -2.00 -9.87
N VAL A 89 1.85 -3.00 -10.73
CA VAL A 89 2.19 -4.41 -10.41
C VAL A 89 3.68 -4.54 -10.10
N ALA A 90 4.54 -3.93 -10.92
CA ALA A 90 5.98 -3.96 -10.68
C ALA A 90 6.36 -3.22 -9.39
N ASP A 91 5.64 -2.17 -9.02
CA ASP A 91 5.85 -1.45 -7.77
C ASP A 91 5.48 -2.26 -6.53
N LEU A 92 4.41 -3.06 -6.58
CA LEU A 92 4.09 -4.00 -5.51
C LEU A 92 5.27 -4.95 -5.24
N GLU A 93 5.93 -5.46 -6.29
CA GLU A 93 7.13 -6.28 -6.13
C GLU A 93 8.33 -5.49 -5.58
N ARG A 94 8.49 -4.22 -5.96
CA ARG A 94 9.55 -3.35 -5.40
C ARG A 94 9.33 -3.12 -3.90
N ILE A 95 8.10 -2.81 -3.49
CA ILE A 95 7.72 -2.65 -2.08
C ILE A 95 7.97 -3.95 -1.32
N ARG A 96 7.50 -5.08 -1.86
CA ARG A 96 7.66 -6.40 -1.23
C ARG A 96 9.14 -6.71 -0.95
N LYS A 97 10.01 -6.51 -1.95
CA LYS A 97 11.45 -6.73 -1.84
C LYS A 97 12.12 -5.74 -0.90
N HIS A 98 11.76 -4.46 -0.97
CA HIS A 98 12.31 -3.41 -0.11
C HIS A 98 12.04 -3.70 1.38
N LEU A 99 10.84 -4.18 1.69
CA LEU A 99 10.44 -4.51 3.06
C LEU A 99 10.89 -5.91 3.54
N GLY A 100 11.57 -6.67 2.67
CA GLY A 100 12.06 -8.02 2.99
C GLY A 100 10.95 -9.06 3.18
N ILE A 101 9.80 -8.89 2.52
CA ILE A 101 8.64 -9.76 2.68
C ILE A 101 8.69 -10.89 1.65
N GLU A 102 8.69 -12.16 2.04
CA GLU A 102 8.70 -13.27 1.06
C GLU A 102 7.34 -13.42 0.38
N LYS A 103 6.27 -13.45 1.16
CA LYS A 103 4.87 -13.57 0.72
C LYS A 103 3.99 -12.69 1.60
N TRP A 104 2.90 -12.20 1.02
CA TRP A 104 1.92 -11.39 1.74
C TRP A 104 0.50 -11.68 1.27
N VAL A 105 -0.47 -11.26 2.07
CA VAL A 105 -1.87 -11.19 1.69
C VAL A 105 -2.10 -9.92 0.87
N LEU A 106 -2.79 -10.03 -0.27
CA LEU A 106 -3.28 -8.89 -1.03
C LEU A 106 -4.69 -8.56 -0.57
N PHE A 107 -4.92 -7.33 -0.10
CA PHE A 107 -6.24 -6.84 0.27
C PHE A 107 -6.60 -5.63 -0.58
N GLY A 108 -7.51 -5.80 -1.54
CA GLY A 108 -7.89 -4.74 -2.48
C GLY A 108 -9.39 -4.71 -2.75
N GLY A 109 -9.97 -3.52 -2.75
CA GLY A 109 -11.38 -3.28 -3.10
C GLY A 109 -11.51 -2.29 -4.24
N SER A 110 -12.58 -2.41 -5.04
CA SER A 110 -12.80 -1.57 -6.25
C SER A 110 -11.61 -1.68 -7.22
N TRP A 111 -11.00 -0.58 -7.68
CA TRP A 111 -9.77 -0.65 -8.49
C TRP A 111 -8.66 -1.47 -7.80
N GLY A 112 -8.60 -1.47 -6.47
CA GLY A 112 -7.66 -2.29 -5.72
C GLY A 112 -7.87 -3.79 -5.96
N SER A 113 -9.09 -4.27 -6.22
CA SER A 113 -9.31 -5.66 -6.61
C SER A 113 -8.84 -5.93 -8.04
N THR A 114 -8.95 -4.95 -8.95
CA THR A 114 -8.41 -5.06 -10.30
C THR A 114 -6.88 -5.21 -10.25
N LEU A 115 -6.20 -4.36 -9.48
CA LEU A 115 -4.74 -4.43 -9.33
C LEU A 115 -4.29 -5.69 -8.56
N ALA A 116 -5.09 -6.20 -7.62
CA ALA A 116 -4.78 -7.45 -6.92
C ALA A 116 -4.86 -8.70 -7.81
N LEU A 117 -5.63 -8.65 -8.91
CA LEU A 117 -5.81 -9.76 -9.85
C LEU A 117 -4.89 -9.69 -11.08
N ALA A 118 -4.37 -8.50 -11.40
CA ALA A 118 -3.51 -8.25 -12.56
C ALA A 118 -2.13 -8.92 -12.40
#